data_AF-A0A1F8FVG1-F1
#
_entry.id   AF-A0A1F8FVG1-F1
#
_cell.length_a   1.000
_cell.length_b   1.000
_cell.length_c   1.000
_cell.angle_alpha   90.00
_cell.angle_beta   90.00
_cell.angle_gamma   90.00
#
_symmetry.space_group_name_H-M   'P 1'
#
loop_
_entity.id
_entity.type
_entity.pdbx_description
1 polymer ?
#
loop_
_entity_poly.entity_id
_entity_poly.type
_entity_poly.pdbx_seq_one_letter_code
_entity_poly.pdbx_strand_id
1 'polypeptide(L)'
;MIEWIDERILALFTKFSHWFQRLTGLTNFFWARVCLGLFAVGILISVANYWFPILATETPLLGVMLASIWLAYVLAFTELTHRADQHFWSGANTKHSVQRVLSENAIERVLLLVVGALLLVLSFKALANNPEVSIWPQIYVSLDPGYLSSATYFAIVDPLPPGKSKVRQWIEEMQAGFRKLQPLSRPNR
;
A
#
# COMPACT_ATOMS: atom_id res chain seq x y z
N MET A 1 13.34 15.37 -16.74
CA MET A 1 13.53 13.89 -16.85
C MET A 1 12.89 13.15 -15.69
N ILE A 2 13.18 13.52 -14.43
CA ILE A 2 12.56 12.89 -13.25
C ILE A 2 11.03 13.04 -13.25
N GLU A 3 10.52 14.24 -13.56
CA GLU A 3 9.07 14.49 -13.65
C GLU A 3 8.38 13.60 -14.69
N TRP A 4 9.00 13.41 -15.84
CA TRP A 4 8.48 12.51 -16.88
C TRP A 4 8.41 11.05 -16.40
N ILE A 5 9.39 10.60 -15.62
CA ILE A 5 9.38 9.26 -15.02
C ILE A 5 8.25 9.17 -13.98
N ASP A 6 8.14 10.17 -13.12
CA ASP A 6 7.10 10.24 -12.08
C ASP A 6 5.68 10.21 -12.68
N GLU A 7 5.43 10.96 -13.75
CA GLU A 7 4.15 10.94 -14.48
C GLU A 7 3.82 9.56 -15.05
N ARG A 8 4.82 8.85 -15.60
CA ARG A 8 4.63 7.50 -16.14
C ARG A 8 4.29 6.50 -15.04
N ILE A 9 4.96 6.61 -13.89
CA ILE A 9 4.66 5.78 -12.73
C ILE A 9 3.25 6.10 -12.22
N LEU A 10 2.93 7.38 -12.05
CA LEU A 10 1.61 7.83 -11.61
C LEU A 10 0.49 7.32 -12.53
N ALA A 11 0.70 7.33 -13.85
CA ALA A 11 -0.26 6.78 -14.81
C ALA A 11 -0.51 5.27 -14.61
N LEU A 12 0.53 4.49 -14.28
CA LEU A 12 0.41 3.06 -13.97
C LEU A 12 -0.42 2.84 -12.69
N PHE A 13 -0.10 3.57 -11.62
CA PHE A 13 -0.81 3.49 -10.34
C PHE A 13 -2.27 3.94 -10.49
N THR A 14 -2.52 4.97 -11.30
CA THR A 14 -3.87 5.45 -11.63
C THR A 14 -4.66 4.35 -12.32
N LYS A 15 -4.10 3.76 -13.39
CA LYS A 15 -4.76 2.67 -14.15
C LYS A 15 -5.07 1.47 -13.27
N PHE A 16 -4.11 1.03 -12.44
CA PHE A 16 -4.29 -0.09 -11.53
C PHE A 16 -5.35 0.20 -10.47
N SER A 17 -5.27 1.36 -9.81
CA SER A 17 -6.23 1.78 -8.79
C SER A 17 -7.65 1.86 -9.34
N HIS A 18 -7.83 2.52 -10.50
CA HIS A 18 -9.15 2.66 -11.13
C HIS A 18 -9.72 1.31 -11.56
N TRP A 19 -8.89 0.41 -12.09
CA TRP A 19 -9.30 -0.95 -12.40
C TRP A 19 -9.77 -1.69 -11.14
N PHE A 20 -8.98 -1.62 -10.05
CA PHE A 20 -9.32 -2.28 -8.79
C PHE A 20 -10.58 -1.70 -8.16
N GLN A 21 -10.73 -0.37 -8.14
CA GLN A 21 -11.89 0.31 -7.59
C GLN A 21 -13.17 -0.08 -8.34
N ARG A 22 -13.13 -0.22 -9.67
CA ARG A 22 -14.27 -0.73 -10.44
C ARG A 22 -14.62 -2.18 -10.08
N LEU A 23 -13.61 -2.99 -9.75
CA LEU A 23 -13.80 -4.39 -9.38
C LEU A 23 -14.39 -4.52 -7.99
N THR A 24 -13.75 -3.94 -6.98
CA THR A 24 -14.03 -4.18 -5.55
C THR A 24 -14.87 -3.08 -4.91
N GLY A 25 -14.81 -1.85 -5.42
CA GLY A 25 -15.39 -0.67 -4.80
C GLY A 25 -14.47 -0.01 -3.77
N LEU A 26 -13.28 -0.56 -3.52
CA LEU A 26 -12.29 0.01 -2.63
C LEU A 26 -11.46 1.09 -3.34
N THR A 27 -11.15 2.18 -2.65
CA THR A 27 -10.41 3.33 -3.18
C THR A 27 -8.90 3.07 -3.23
N ASN A 28 -8.17 3.97 -3.88
CA ASN A 28 -6.70 4.03 -3.84
C ASN A 28 -6.13 4.09 -2.40
N PHE A 29 -6.84 4.71 -1.46
CA PHE A 29 -6.43 4.79 -0.05
C PHE A 29 -6.39 3.44 0.65
N PHE A 30 -7.14 2.44 0.18
CA PHE A 30 -6.98 1.06 0.65
C PHE A 30 -5.58 0.54 0.32
N TRP A 31 -5.15 0.66 -0.94
CA TRP A 31 -3.82 0.22 -1.37
C TRP A 31 -2.69 1.00 -0.71
N ALA A 32 -2.85 2.30 -0.51
CA ALA A 32 -1.89 3.09 0.25
C ALA A 32 -1.67 2.51 1.66
N ARG A 33 -2.76 2.15 2.37
CA ARG A 33 -2.68 1.51 3.69
C ARG A 33 -2.09 0.10 3.65
N VAL A 34 -2.37 -0.68 2.60
CA VAL A 34 -1.72 -2.00 2.41
C VAL A 34 -0.20 -1.83 2.26
N CYS A 35 0.25 -0.90 1.41
CA CYS A 35 1.67 -0.59 1.25
C CYS A 35 2.32 -0.13 2.56
N LEU A 36 1.65 0.74 3.32
CA LEU A 36 2.11 1.16 4.64
C LEU A 36 2.17 0.01 5.64
N GLY A 37 1.21 -0.91 5.61
CA GLY A 37 1.22 -2.12 6.43
C GLY A 37 2.40 -3.02 6.13
N LEU A 38 2.74 -3.19 4.84
CA LEU A 38 3.93 -3.94 4.43
C LEU A 38 5.21 -3.24 4.93
N PHE A 39 5.33 -1.93 4.73
CA PHE A 39 6.46 -1.16 5.27
C PHE A 39 6.55 -1.26 6.80
N ALA A 40 5.43 -1.26 7.52
CA ALA A 40 5.41 -1.46 8.97
C ALA A 40 5.93 -2.83 9.40
N VAL A 41 5.62 -3.89 8.64
CA VAL A 41 6.20 -5.22 8.89
C VAL A 41 7.71 -5.20 8.69
N GLY A 42 8.24 -4.45 7.72
CA GLY A 42 9.68 -4.30 7.48
C GLY A 42 10.40 -3.62 8.65
N ILE A 43 9.78 -2.58 9.21
CA ILE A 43 10.19 -1.93 10.46
C ILE A 43 10.22 -2.94 11.60
N LEU A 44 9.16 -3.74 11.78
CA LEU A 44 9.10 -4.75 12.84
C LEU A 44 10.19 -5.83 12.68
N ILE A 45 10.46 -6.28 11.46
CA ILE A 45 11.55 -7.21 11.17
C ILE A 45 12.90 -6.58 11.54
N SER A 46 13.13 -5.32 11.18
CA SER A 46 14.37 -4.61 11.51
C SER A 46 14.56 -4.43 13.02
N VAL A 47 13.48 -4.13 13.76
CA VAL A 47 13.52 -4.04 15.23
C VAL A 47 13.76 -5.41 15.86
N ALA A 48 13.10 -6.46 15.37
CA ALA A 48 13.32 -7.82 15.83
C ALA A 48 14.76 -8.27 15.54
N ASN A 49 15.34 -7.84 14.40
CA ASN A 49 16.69 -8.19 13.99
C ASN A 49 17.78 -7.69 14.95
N TYR A 50 17.52 -6.62 15.69
CA TYR A 50 18.43 -6.12 16.73
C TYR A 50 18.57 -7.10 17.90
N TRP A 51 17.49 -7.80 18.25
CA TRP A 51 17.46 -8.75 19.36
C TRP A 51 17.74 -10.19 18.92
N PHE A 52 17.31 -10.55 17.72
CA PHE A 52 17.45 -11.88 17.14
C PHE A 52 18.01 -11.74 15.72
N PRO A 53 19.17 -12.32 15.39
CA PRO A 53 19.76 -12.18 14.06
C PRO A 53 18.95 -12.96 13.00
N ILE A 54 17.95 -12.31 12.42
CA ILE A 54 17.05 -12.86 11.40
C ILE A 54 17.51 -12.47 9.98
N LEU A 55 18.20 -11.32 9.85
CA LEU A 55 18.75 -10.78 8.62
C LEU A 55 20.24 -11.09 8.49
N ALA A 56 20.77 -10.99 7.25
CA ALA A 56 22.19 -11.24 6.99
C ALA A 56 23.09 -10.11 7.51
N THR A 57 22.50 -8.93 7.67
CA THR A 57 23.14 -7.74 8.23
C THR A 57 22.52 -7.42 9.57
N GLU A 58 23.35 -7.26 10.60
CA GLU A 58 22.89 -6.81 11.91
C GLU A 58 22.26 -5.41 11.83
N THR A 59 21.17 -5.21 12.55
CA THR A 59 20.56 -3.89 12.68
C THR A 59 21.24 -3.15 13.83
N PRO A 60 21.91 -2.01 13.61
CA PRO A 60 22.51 -1.25 14.70
C PRO A 60 21.45 -0.54 15.54
N LEU A 61 21.80 -0.11 16.76
CA LEU A 61 20.90 0.65 17.64
C LEU A 61 20.33 1.91 16.96
N LEU A 62 21.15 2.63 16.20
CA LEU A 62 20.70 3.78 15.40
C LEU A 62 19.60 3.38 14.40
N GLY A 63 19.70 2.19 13.80
CA GLY A 63 18.67 1.64 12.91
C GLY A 63 17.34 1.43 13.62
N VAL A 64 17.36 0.93 14.86
CA VAL A 64 16.15 0.76 15.70
C VAL A 64 15.52 2.11 16.06
N MET A 65 16.35 3.10 16.39
CA MET A 65 15.88 4.47 16.67
C MET A 65 15.19 5.09 15.44
N LEU A 66 15.80 4.94 14.26
CA LEU A 66 15.22 5.40 12.99
C LEU A 66 13.93 4.63 12.66
N ALA A 67 13.90 3.32 12.91
CA ALA A 67 12.70 2.49 12.72
C ALA A 67 11.52 2.99 13.56
N SER A 68 11.77 3.50 14.76
CA SER A 68 10.75 4.08 15.64
C SER A 68 10.17 5.39 15.09
N ILE A 69 11.02 6.23 14.50
CA ILE A 69 10.61 7.46 13.80
C ILE A 69 9.75 7.11 12.57
N TRP A 70 10.19 6.14 11.78
CA TRP A 70 9.43 5.65 10.63
C TRP A 70 8.08 5.05 11.04
N LEU A 71 8.00 4.35 12.16
CA LEU A 71 6.74 3.82 12.66
C LEU A 71 5.75 4.94 13.02
N ALA A 72 6.22 6.00 13.68
CA ALA A 72 5.40 7.17 13.96
C ALA A 72 4.89 7.84 12.67
N TYR A 73 5.75 7.94 11.64
CA TYR A 73 5.36 8.43 10.32
C TYR A 73 4.28 7.55 9.68
N VAL A 74 4.44 6.22 9.71
CA VAL A 74 3.46 5.27 9.16
C VAL A 74 2.10 5.41 9.83
N LEU A 75 2.07 5.52 11.16
CA LEU A 75 0.83 5.68 11.91
C LEU A 75 0.13 6.99 11.53
N ALA A 76 0.87 8.10 11.45
CA ALA A 76 0.33 9.38 11.02
C ALA A 76 -0.20 9.34 9.58
N PHE A 77 0.54 8.73 8.66
CA PHE A 77 0.13 8.60 7.25
C PHE A 77 -1.10 7.69 7.09
N THR A 78 -1.16 6.60 7.85
CA THR A 78 -2.31 5.69 7.88
C THR A 78 -3.58 6.44 8.32
N GLU A 79 -3.47 7.25 9.37
CA GLU A 79 -4.59 8.07 9.85
C GLU A 79 -5.03 9.12 8.81
N LEU A 80 -4.07 9.79 8.16
CA LEU A 80 -4.36 10.75 7.09
C LEU A 80 -5.10 10.10 5.92
N THR A 81 -4.63 8.95 5.44
CA THR A 81 -5.29 8.21 4.36
C THR A 81 -6.65 7.66 4.78
N HIS A 82 -6.84 7.29 6.05
CA HIS A 82 -8.14 6.87 6.58
C HIS A 82 -9.15 8.01 6.56
N ARG A 83 -8.77 9.20 7.06
CA ARG A 83 -9.62 10.40 7.02
C ARG A 83 -9.95 10.80 5.58
N ALA A 84 -8.98 10.72 4.68
CA ALA A 84 -9.18 11.00 3.26
C ALA A 84 -10.27 10.12 2.64
N ASP A 85 -10.20 8.81 2.92
CA ASP A 85 -11.17 7.83 2.45
C ASP A 85 -12.57 8.12 3.01
N GLN A 86 -12.68 8.38 4.33
CA GLN A 86 -13.97 8.74 4.95
C GLN A 86 -14.59 9.99 4.32
N HIS A 87 -13.80 11.04 4.09
CA HIS A 87 -14.29 12.27 3.50
C HIS A 87 -14.70 12.13 2.03
N PHE A 88 -13.98 11.30 1.27
CA PHE A 88 -14.36 10.96 -0.09
C PHE A 88 -15.76 10.32 -0.13
N TRP A 89 -16.05 9.38 0.78
CA TRP A 89 -17.36 8.75 0.89
C TRP A 89 -18.45 9.64 1.48
N SER A 90 -18.10 10.62 2.31
CA SER A 90 -19.06 11.57 2.87
C SER A 90 -19.51 12.64 1.86
N GLY A 91 -18.96 12.65 0.64
CA GLY A 91 -19.24 13.67 -0.38
C GLY A 91 -18.72 15.05 -0.02
N ALA A 92 -17.85 15.16 0.99
CA ALA A 92 -17.22 16.43 1.35
C ALA A 92 -16.14 16.76 0.31
N ASN A 93 -16.14 17.98 -0.24
CA ASN A 93 -15.11 18.49 -1.15
C ASN A 93 -13.75 18.58 -0.42
N THR A 94 -13.06 17.45 -0.29
CA THR A 94 -11.80 17.29 0.46
C THR A 94 -10.58 17.13 -0.44
N LYS A 95 -10.78 17.22 -1.76
CA LYS A 95 -9.71 17.12 -2.78
C LYS A 95 -8.43 17.86 -2.37
N HIS A 96 -8.55 19.03 -1.75
CA HIS A 96 -7.40 19.89 -1.50
C HIS A 96 -6.58 19.63 -0.23
N SER A 97 -7.08 18.94 0.81
CA SER A 97 -6.30 18.85 2.07
C SER A 97 -5.32 17.68 2.07
N VAL A 98 -5.74 16.51 1.57
CA VAL A 98 -4.91 15.30 1.58
C VAL A 98 -3.92 15.31 0.42
N GLN A 99 -4.32 15.78 -0.77
CA GLN A 99 -3.40 15.93 -1.90
C GLN A 99 -2.29 16.95 -1.61
N ARG A 100 -2.54 17.97 -0.78
CA ARG A 100 -1.56 19.04 -0.48
C ARG A 100 -0.59 18.69 0.65
N VAL A 101 -0.93 17.72 1.51
CA VAL A 101 0.00 17.18 2.52
C VAL A 101 0.85 16.04 1.94
N LEU A 102 0.39 15.42 0.85
CA LEU A 102 1.01 14.22 0.25
C LEU A 102 1.70 14.46 -1.10
N SER A 103 1.31 15.50 -1.84
CA SER A 103 2.18 16.10 -2.85
C SER A 103 3.17 16.98 -2.09
N GLU A 104 4.47 16.86 -2.30
CA GLU A 104 5.07 17.92 -3.10
C GLU A 104 6.37 17.49 -3.80
N ASN A 105 6.89 16.27 -3.60
CA ASN A 105 8.21 15.93 -4.14
C ASN A 105 8.25 14.67 -5.00
N ALA A 106 8.02 14.83 -6.31
CA ALA A 106 8.28 13.80 -7.32
C ALA A 106 9.72 13.26 -7.22
N ILE A 107 10.68 14.12 -6.85
CA ILE A 107 12.07 13.74 -6.64
C ILE A 107 12.19 12.71 -5.51
N GLU A 108 11.51 12.92 -4.38
CA GLU A 108 11.55 12.00 -3.24
C GLU A 108 10.99 10.63 -3.61
N ARG A 109 9.83 10.58 -4.29
CA ARG A 109 9.21 9.30 -4.71
C ARG A 109 10.10 8.49 -5.64
N VAL A 110 10.67 9.16 -6.64
CA VAL A 110 11.58 8.52 -7.61
C VAL A 110 12.87 8.11 -6.92
N LEU A 111 13.41 8.93 -6.01
CA LEU A 111 14.61 8.61 -5.24
C LEU A 111 14.39 7.38 -4.36
N LEU A 112 13.25 7.28 -3.67
CA LEU A 112 12.90 6.11 -2.86
C LEU A 112 12.86 4.82 -3.70
N LEU A 113 12.32 4.88 -4.92
CA LEU A 113 12.33 3.72 -5.83
C LEU A 113 13.75 3.33 -6.25
N VAL A 114 14.59 4.31 -6.57
CA VAL A 114 16.00 4.07 -6.92
C VAL A 114 16.76 3.48 -5.73
N VAL A 115 16.56 4.02 -4.53
CA VAL A 115 17.16 3.49 -3.30
C VAL A 115 16.70 2.06 -3.04
N GLY A 116 15.40 1.76 -3.17
CA GLY A 116 14.88 0.40 -3.03
C GLY A 116 15.49 -0.58 -4.03
N ALA A 117 15.64 -0.17 -5.30
CA ALA A 117 16.29 -1.00 -6.31
C ALA A 117 17.77 -1.26 -5.97
N LEU A 118 18.49 -0.25 -5.49
CA LEU A 118 19.89 -0.40 -5.03
C LEU A 118 20.00 -1.32 -3.82
N LEU A 119 19.13 -1.17 -2.82
CA LEU A 119 19.12 -2.03 -1.63
C LEU A 119 18.82 -3.48 -2.01
N LEU A 120 17.93 -3.73 -2.96
CA LEU A 120 17.64 -5.06 -3.45
C LEU A 120 18.88 -5.72 -4.09
N VAL A 121 19.63 -4.98 -4.91
CA VAL A 121 20.90 -5.46 -5.49
C VAL A 121 21.94 -5.75 -4.41
N LEU A 122 22.07 -4.87 -3.42
CA LEU A 122 23.00 -5.06 -2.29
C LEU A 122 22.63 -6.29 -1.45
N SER A 123 21.33 -6.55 -1.28
CA SER A 123 20.83 -7.73 -0.57
C SER A 123 21.12 -9.04 -1.29
N PHE A 124 21.02 -9.09 -2.61
CA PHE A 124 21.47 -10.26 -3.37
C PHE A 124 22.98 -10.49 -3.21
N LYS A 125 23.78 -9.41 -3.18
CA LYS A 125 25.22 -9.51 -2.94
C LYS A 125 25.54 -9.97 -1.50
N ALA A 126 24.80 -9.48 -0.50
CA ALA A 126 24.98 -9.88 0.90
C ALA A 126 24.65 -11.37 1.10
N LEU A 127 23.60 -11.86 0.45
CA LEU A 127 23.22 -13.28 0.47
C LEU A 127 24.28 -14.17 -0.19
N ALA A 128 24.85 -13.74 -1.32
CA ALA A 128 25.92 -14.48 -1.98
C ALA A 128 27.15 -14.70 -1.06
N ASN A 129 27.37 -13.79 -0.12
CA ASN A 129 28.45 -13.90 0.88
C ASN A 129 28.03 -14.67 2.14
N ASN A 130 26.73 -14.87 2.40
CA ASN A 130 26.20 -15.51 3.60
C ASN A 130 25.02 -16.45 3.24
N PRO A 131 25.27 -17.61 2.63
CA PRO A 131 24.21 -18.46 2.06
C PRO A 131 23.33 -19.15 3.11
N GLU A 132 23.76 -19.18 4.39
CA GLU A 132 23.01 -19.82 5.47
C GLU A 132 21.83 -18.97 5.97
N VAL A 133 21.80 -17.69 5.59
CA VAL A 133 20.74 -16.77 6.00
C VAL A 133 19.55 -16.88 5.05
N SER A 134 18.33 -16.82 5.60
CA SER A 134 17.12 -16.82 4.78
C SER A 134 17.07 -15.60 3.85
N ILE A 135 16.82 -15.85 2.57
CA ILE A 135 16.69 -14.80 1.55
C ILE A 135 15.43 -13.95 1.75
N TRP A 136 14.37 -14.50 2.33
CA TRP A 136 13.04 -13.87 2.33
C TRP A 136 12.96 -12.60 3.19
N PRO A 137 13.43 -12.60 4.45
CA PRO A 137 13.45 -11.37 5.25
C PRO A 137 14.31 -10.28 4.62
N GLN A 138 15.41 -10.67 3.96
CA GLN A 138 16.33 -9.74 3.31
C GLN A 138 15.70 -9.08 2.08
N ILE A 139 15.07 -9.85 1.19
CA ILE A 139 14.35 -9.30 0.04
C ILE A 139 13.24 -8.39 0.53
N TYR A 140 12.49 -8.81 1.55
CA TYR A 140 11.37 -8.05 2.09
C TYR A 140 11.79 -6.65 2.55
N VAL A 141 12.79 -6.56 3.44
CA VAL A 141 13.29 -5.28 3.96
C VAL A 141 13.91 -4.41 2.85
N SER A 142 14.48 -5.01 1.81
CA SER A 142 15.02 -4.26 0.67
C SER A 142 13.96 -3.54 -0.15
N LEU A 143 12.72 -4.04 -0.12
CA LEU A 143 11.59 -3.46 -0.82
C LEU A 143 10.91 -2.35 -0.02
N ASP A 144 11.32 -2.10 1.23
CA ASP A 144 10.73 -1.09 2.12
C ASP A 144 10.61 0.31 1.47
N PRO A 145 11.65 0.87 0.82
CA PRO A 145 11.52 2.15 0.12
C PRO A 145 10.49 2.09 -1.03
N GLY A 146 10.36 0.94 -1.67
CA GLY A 146 9.37 0.69 -2.71
C GLY A 146 7.95 0.67 -2.16
N TYR A 147 7.72 0.08 -0.99
CA TYR A 147 6.43 0.10 -0.31
C TYR A 147 6.03 1.53 0.09
N LEU A 148 6.95 2.27 0.68
CA LEU A 148 6.71 3.67 1.04
C LEU A 148 6.42 4.54 -0.19
N SER A 149 7.23 4.44 -1.24
CA SER A 149 7.01 5.17 -2.49
C SER A 149 5.66 4.80 -3.12
N SER A 150 5.33 3.50 -3.18
CA SER A 150 4.04 3.02 -3.68
C SER A 150 2.85 3.57 -2.87
N ALA A 151 2.98 3.66 -1.54
CA ALA A 151 1.95 4.25 -0.70
C ALA A 151 1.70 5.72 -1.06
N THR A 152 2.76 6.50 -1.29
CA THR A 152 2.62 7.90 -1.73
C THR A 152 1.98 8.02 -3.11
N TYR A 153 2.37 7.18 -4.07
CA TYR A 153 1.74 7.15 -5.41
C TYR A 153 0.26 6.82 -5.32
N PHE A 154 -0.12 5.80 -4.53
CA PHE A 154 -1.53 5.50 -4.34
C PHE A 154 -2.28 6.66 -3.68
N ALA A 155 -1.69 7.33 -2.70
CA ALA A 155 -2.39 8.38 -1.97
C ALA A 155 -2.61 9.67 -2.78
N ILE A 156 -1.79 9.93 -3.82
CA ILE A 156 -1.98 11.09 -4.72
C ILE A 156 -2.93 10.83 -5.89
N VAL A 157 -3.19 9.55 -6.22
CA VAL A 157 -4.14 9.20 -7.29
C VAL A 157 -5.53 9.73 -6.95
N ASP A 158 -6.17 10.37 -7.91
CA ASP A 158 -7.58 10.75 -7.77
C ASP A 158 -8.48 9.49 -7.80
N PRO A 159 -9.25 9.21 -6.74
CA PRO A 159 -10.24 8.13 -6.78
C PRO A 159 -11.31 8.42 -7.83
N LEU A 160 -11.80 7.36 -8.50
CA LEU A 160 -13.01 7.47 -9.31
C LEU A 160 -14.20 7.84 -8.41
N PRO A 161 -15.22 8.55 -8.92
CA PRO A 161 -16.43 8.81 -8.15
C PRO A 161 -17.07 7.51 -7.65
N PRO A 162 -17.73 7.54 -6.48
CA PRO A 162 -18.32 6.34 -5.90
C PRO A 162 -19.38 5.76 -6.85
N GLY A 163 -19.19 4.49 -7.23
CA GLY A 163 -20.07 3.78 -8.15
C GLY A 163 -20.29 2.33 -7.70
N LYS A 164 -21.26 1.65 -8.31
CA LYS A 164 -21.48 0.22 -8.02
C LYS A 164 -20.29 -0.61 -8.50
N SER A 165 -19.65 -1.35 -7.60
CA SER A 165 -18.57 -2.26 -7.96
C SER A 165 -19.09 -3.50 -8.68
N LYS A 166 -18.29 -4.08 -9.57
CA LYS A 166 -18.65 -5.31 -10.30
C LYS A 166 -18.87 -6.48 -9.34
N VAL A 167 -18.05 -6.61 -8.29
CA VAL A 167 -18.22 -7.65 -7.28
C VAL A 167 -19.56 -7.49 -6.57
N ARG A 168 -19.95 -6.26 -6.23
CA ARG A 168 -21.25 -6.00 -5.60
C ARG A 168 -22.42 -6.33 -6.54
N GLN A 169 -22.32 -5.95 -7.82
CA GLN A 169 -23.32 -6.32 -8.83
C GLN A 169 -23.46 -7.85 -8.93
N TRP A 170 -22.35 -8.56 -8.99
CA TRP A 170 -22.33 -10.02 -9.06
C TRP A 170 -22.95 -10.67 -7.80
N ILE A 171 -22.68 -10.15 -6.60
CA ILE A 171 -23.32 -10.62 -5.36
C ILE A 171 -24.83 -10.35 -5.39
N GLU A 172 -25.25 -9.17 -5.83
CA GLU A 172 -26.68 -8.81 -5.97
C GLU A 172 -27.40 -9.74 -6.97
N GLU A 173 -26.77 -10.06 -8.09
CA GLU A 173 -27.28 -10.99 -9.11
C GLU A 173 -27.38 -12.44 -8.59
N MET A 174 -26.36 -12.92 -7.89
CA MET A 174 -26.36 -14.23 -7.23
C MET A 174 -27.49 -14.34 -6.21
N GLN A 175 -27.63 -13.35 -5.32
CA GLN A 175 -28.71 -13.32 -4.33
C GLN A 175 -30.10 -13.29 -4.98
N ALA A 176 -30.28 -12.54 -6.06
CA ALA A 176 -31.51 -12.53 -6.83
C ALA A 176 -31.80 -13.90 -7.48
N GLY A 177 -30.77 -14.59 -7.98
CA GLY A 177 -30.86 -15.97 -8.47
C GLY A 177 -31.33 -16.95 -7.38
N PHE A 178 -30.71 -16.90 -6.19
CA PHE A 178 -31.08 -17.76 -5.06
C PHE A 178 -32.51 -17.51 -4.57
N ARG A 179 -33.00 -16.25 -4.56
CA ARG A 179 -34.39 -15.93 -4.20
C ARG A 179 -35.40 -16.54 -5.18
N LYS A 180 -35.07 -16.63 -6.46
CA LYS A 180 -35.93 -17.30 -7.47
C LYS A 180 -35.98 -18.82 -7.28
N LEU A 181 -34.95 -19.40 -6.64
CA LEU A 181 -34.84 -20.83 -6.37
C LEU A 181 -35.47 -21.24 -5.04
N GLN A 182 -35.80 -20.31 -4.15
CA GLN A 182 -36.56 -20.63 -2.94
C GLN A 182 -37.99 -21.03 -3.33
N PRO A 183 -38.41 -22.29 -3.12
CA PRO A 183 -39.78 -22.69 -3.38
C PRO A 183 -40.70 -21.87 -2.49
N LEU A 184 -41.73 -21.27 -3.09
CA LEU A 184 -42.85 -20.68 -2.36
C LEU A 184 -43.38 -21.76 -1.40
N SER A 185 -43.06 -21.62 -0.11
CA SER A 185 -43.72 -22.42 0.92
C SER A 185 -45.21 -22.19 0.74
N ARG A 186 -45.91 -23.26 0.35
CA ARG A 186 -47.36 -23.19 0.11
C ARG A 186 -48.00 -22.65 1.39
N PRO A 187 -48.85 -21.61 1.32
CA PRO A 187 -49.62 -21.21 2.49
C PRO A 187 -50.46 -22.41 2.93
N ASN A 188 -50.28 -22.82 4.19
CA ASN A 188 -51.11 -23.85 4.82
C ASN A 188 -52.58 -23.41 4.69
N ARG A 189 -53.37 -24.21 3.97
CA ARG A 189 -54.83 -24.19 4.05
C ARG A 189 -55.26 -25.16 5.12
#